data_AF-A0A9D7DH93-F1
#
_entry.id   AF-A0A9D7DH93-F1
#
_cell.length_a   1.000
_cell.length_b   1.000
_cell.length_c   1.000
_cell.angle_alpha   90.00
_cell.angle_beta   90.00
_cell.angle_gamma   90.00
#
_symmetry.space_group_name_H-M   'P 1'
#
loop_
_entity.id
_entity.type
_entity.pdbx_description
1 polymer ?
#
loop_
_entity_poly.entity_id
_entity_poly.type
_entity_poly.pdbx_seq_one_letter_code
_entity_poly.pdbx_strand_id
1 'polypeptide(L)' 'MSSAVAARAAERGGPRCVLAYADAGHLVFGPPVPRDNAFYQRLDMLGGTIEGNAAARADSWPRIVAFLREATTPTLPAN' A
#
# COMPACT_ATOMS: atom_id res chain seq x y z
N MET A 1 -14.22 -4.00 -3.30
CA MET A 1 -14.03 -4.47 -1.91
C MET A 1 -13.56 -3.36 -0.97
N SER A 2 -12.46 -2.66 -1.28
CA SER A 2 -11.92 -1.57 -0.43
C SER A 2 -12.93 -0.46 -0.12
N SER A 3 -13.77 -0.07 -1.09
CA SER A 3 -14.85 0.93 -0.88
C SER A 3 -15.87 0.52 0.18
N ALA A 4 -16.30 -0.75 0.18
CA ALA A 4 -17.23 -1.27 1.18
C ALA A 4 -16.61 -1.33 2.58
N VAL A 5 -15.33 -1.70 2.67
CA VAL A 5 -14.59 -1.69 3.94
C VAL A 5 -14.44 -0.25 4.46
N ALA A 6 -14.10 0.70 3.60
CA ALA A 6 -13.99 2.11 3.97
C ALA A 6 -15.33 2.70 4.44
N ALA A 7 -16.43 2.36 3.76
CA ALA A 7 -17.77 2.77 4.19
C ALA A 7 -18.10 2.24 5.59
N ARG A 8 -17.86 0.94 5.83
CA ARG A 8 -18.08 0.32 7.14
C ARG A 8 -17.20 0.91 8.24
N ALA A 9 -15.92 1.19 7.95
CA ALA A 9 -15.01 1.82 8.91
C ALA A 9 -15.50 3.23 9.27
N ALA A 10 -16.01 3.99 8.30
CA ALA A 10 -16.57 5.31 8.53
C ALA A 10 -17.81 5.27 9.45
N GLU A 11 -18.72 4.31 9.26
CA GLU A 11 -19.88 4.09 10.15
C GLU A 11 -19.48 3.84 11.62
N ARG A 12 -18.29 3.29 11.84
CA ARG A 12 -17.80 2.89 13.17
C ARG A 12 -16.78 3.88 13.76
N GLY A 13 -16.53 5.01 13.10
CA GLY A 13 -15.56 6.01 13.56
C GLY A 13 -14.10 5.58 13.47
N GLY A 14 -13.78 4.55 12.68
CA GLY A 14 -12.41 4.05 12.52
C GLY A 14 -11.56 4.92 11.57
N PRO A 15 -10.23 4.98 11.78
CA PRO A 15 -9.33 5.67 10.86
C PRO A 15 -9.34 5.00 9.48
N ARG A 16 -9.31 5.79 8.42
CA ARG A 16 -9.38 5.29 7.04
C ARG A 16 -8.38 5.97 6.12
N CYS A 17 -7.60 5.16 5.42
CA CYS A 17 -6.86 5.58 4.23
C CYS A 17 -6.93 4.43 3.22
N VAL A 18 -7.48 4.69 2.03
CA VAL A 18 -7.48 3.76 0.91
C VAL A 18 -6.53 4.32 -0.13
N LEU A 19 -5.45 3.57 -0.42
CA LEU A 19 -4.56 3.85 -1.54
C LEU A 19 -5.07 3.05 -2.74
N ALA A 20 -5.51 3.76 -3.79
CA ALA A 20 -5.99 3.17 -5.03
C ALA A 20 -5.16 3.73 -6.18
N TYR A 21 -4.52 2.84 -6.94
CA TYR A 21 -3.62 3.19 -8.02
C TYR A 21 -4.23 2.78 -9.35
N ALA A 22 -4.20 3.69 -10.33
CA ALA A 22 -4.53 3.35 -11.70
C ALA A 22 -3.53 2.31 -12.22
N ASP A 23 -4.02 1.39 -13.05
CA ASP A 23 -3.20 0.37 -13.75
C ASP A 23 -2.40 -0.56 -12.84
N ALA A 24 -2.74 -0.63 -11.56
CA ALA A 24 -2.08 -1.51 -10.60
C ALA A 24 -2.95 -2.73 -10.29
N GLY A 25 -2.33 -3.91 -10.30
CA GLY A 25 -2.98 -5.19 -10.03
C GLY A 25 -2.69 -5.73 -8.63
N HIS A 26 -2.58 -7.04 -8.51
CA HIS A 26 -2.44 -7.67 -7.20
C HIS A 26 -1.04 -7.54 -6.58
N LEU A 27 0.01 -7.33 -7.39
CA LEU A 27 1.42 -7.38 -6.97
C LEU A 27 1.97 -6.02 -6.53
N VAL A 28 1.20 -5.22 -5.79
CA VAL A 28 1.54 -3.85 -5.38
C VAL A 28 2.11 -3.72 -3.96
N PHE A 29 2.38 -4.84 -3.28
CA PHE A 29 2.79 -4.86 -1.87
C PHE A 29 4.30 -5.06 -1.69
N GLY A 30 4.89 -4.40 -0.70
CA GLY A 30 6.31 -4.51 -0.37
C GLY A 30 7.18 -3.40 -0.97
N PRO A 31 8.50 -3.41 -0.73
CA PRO A 31 9.43 -2.42 -1.25
C PRO A 31 9.39 -2.28 -2.77
N PRO A 32 9.87 -1.15 -3.31
CA PRO A 32 10.13 -1.01 -4.74
C PRO A 32 11.04 -2.14 -5.23
N VAL A 33 10.67 -2.73 -6.37
CA VAL A 33 11.48 -3.76 -7.03
C VAL A 33 12.43 -3.07 -8.00
N PRO A 34 13.76 -3.29 -7.92
CA PRO A 34 14.72 -2.75 -8.88
C PRO A 34 14.44 -3.24 -10.32
N ARG A 35 14.73 -2.41 -11.32
CA ARG A 35 14.46 -2.73 -12.75
C ARG A 35 15.30 -3.88 -13.29
N ASP A 36 16.47 -4.09 -12.74
CA ASP A 36 17.41 -5.18 -13.07
C ASP A 36 17.04 -6.50 -12.36
N ASN A 37 16.09 -6.47 -11.43
CA ASN A 37 15.58 -7.68 -10.83
C ASN A 37 14.75 -8.47 -11.85
N ALA A 38 15.03 -9.76 -12.00
CA ALA A 38 14.31 -10.65 -12.93
C ALA A 38 12.78 -10.68 -12.70
N PHE A 39 12.33 -10.40 -11.48
CA PHE A 39 10.90 -10.32 -11.15
C PHE A 39 10.22 -9.04 -11.65
N TYR A 40 10.97 -7.96 -11.95
CA TYR A 40 10.39 -6.69 -12.38
C TYR A 40 9.50 -6.84 -13.61
N GLN A 41 9.94 -7.65 -14.58
CA GLN A 41 9.21 -7.93 -15.82
C GLN A 41 7.98 -8.83 -15.63
N ARG A 42 7.68 -9.22 -14.38
CA ARG A 42 6.54 -10.08 -14.02
C ARG A 42 5.60 -9.40 -13.03
N LEU A 43 5.75 -8.10 -12.80
CA LEU A 43 4.92 -7.35 -11.85
C LEU A 43 3.44 -7.31 -12.25
N ASP A 44 3.13 -7.53 -13.52
CA ASP A 44 1.78 -7.61 -14.10
C ASP A 44 1.16 -9.01 -14.08
N MET A 45 1.87 -10.03 -13.60
CA MET A 45 1.43 -11.44 -13.65
C MET A 45 0.05 -11.68 -13.01
N LEU A 46 -0.38 -10.80 -12.09
CA LEU A 46 -1.69 -10.83 -11.44
C LEU A 46 -2.50 -9.55 -11.72
N GLY A 47 -2.37 -9.02 -12.93
CA GLY A 47 -3.10 -7.85 -13.43
C GLY A 47 -2.36 -6.52 -13.28
N GLY A 48 -2.96 -5.48 -13.86
CA GLY A 48 -2.33 -4.16 -14.02
C GLY A 48 -1.25 -4.16 -15.11
N THR A 49 -0.40 -3.15 -15.10
CA THR A 49 0.79 -3.04 -15.96
C THR A 49 2.07 -3.15 -15.13
N ILE A 50 3.20 -3.44 -15.76
CA ILE A 50 4.49 -3.48 -15.09
C ILE A 50 4.77 -2.12 -14.43
N GLU A 51 4.57 -1.03 -15.17
CA GLU A 51 4.79 0.34 -14.73
C GLU A 51 3.82 0.77 -13.64
N GLY A 52 2.54 0.42 -13.76
CA GLY A 52 1.51 0.73 -12.76
C GLY A 52 1.79 0.04 -11.43
N ASN A 53 2.14 -1.24 -11.46
CA ASN A 53 2.54 -1.99 -10.27
C ASN A 53 3.85 -1.45 -9.65
N ALA A 54 4.85 -1.10 -10.47
CA ALA A 54 6.09 -0.50 -9.99
C ALA A 54 5.87 0.87 -9.34
N ALA A 55 5.05 1.73 -9.94
CA ALA A 55 4.69 3.03 -9.39
C ALA A 55 3.89 2.90 -8.08
N ALA A 56 2.94 1.97 -8.03
CA ALA A 56 2.16 1.70 -6.82
C ALA A 56 3.05 1.23 -5.66
N ARG A 57 4.06 0.38 -5.92
CA ARG A 57 5.06 -0.03 -4.90
C ARG A 57 5.89 1.15 -4.42
N ALA A 58 6.37 1.99 -5.35
CA ALA A 58 7.18 3.16 -5.05
C ALA A 58 6.47 4.16 -4.13
N ASP A 59 5.18 4.39 -4.36
CA ASP A 59 4.38 5.31 -3.55
C ASP A 59 3.85 4.68 -2.27
N SER A 60 3.30 3.46 -2.33
CA SER A 60 2.60 2.85 -1.19
C SER A 60 3.55 2.38 -0.09
N TRP A 61 4.74 1.86 -0.43
CA TRP A 61 5.65 1.29 0.55
C TRP A 61 6.08 2.26 1.66
N PRO A 62 6.60 3.47 1.35
CA PRO A 62 6.96 4.43 2.41
C PRO A 62 5.75 4.83 3.28
N ARG A 63 4.55 4.91 2.70
CA ARG A 63 3.31 5.23 3.44
C ARG A 63 2.91 4.11 4.40
N ILE A 64 3.02 2.85 3.96
CA ILE A 64 2.77 1.67 4.81
C ILE A 64 3.76 1.65 5.99
N VAL A 65 5.06 1.86 5.72
CA VAL A 65 6.08 1.88 6.78
C VAL A 65 5.82 3.03 7.76
N ALA A 66 5.45 4.22 7.28
CA ALA A 66 5.11 5.35 8.13
C ALA A 66 3.88 5.06 9.01
N PHE A 67 2.81 4.51 8.43
CA PHE A 67 1.62 4.10 9.16
C PHE A 67 1.95 3.07 10.26
N LEU A 68 2.75 2.05 9.94
CA LEU A 68 3.15 1.04 10.92
C LEU A 68 3.99 1.64 12.04
N ARG A 69 4.93 2.55 11.73
CA ARG A 69 5.72 3.25 12.77
C ARG A 69 4.84 4.07 13.70
N GLU A 70 3.90 4.84 13.15
CA GLU A 70 2.95 5.61 13.94
C GLU A 70 2.09 4.71 14.83
N ALA A 71 1.59 3.60 14.29
CA ALA A 71 0.73 2.68 15.01
C ALA A 71 1.46 1.82 16.07
N THR A 72 2.78 1.67 15.98
CA THR A 72 3.57 0.80 16.86
C THR A 72 4.55 1.54 17.78
N THR A 73 4.71 2.85 17.61
CA THR A 73 5.51 3.65 18.53
C THR A 73 4.79 3.71 19.88
N PRO A 74 5.40 3.25 20.99
CA PRO A 74 4.77 3.34 22.30
C PRO A 74 4.52 4.79 22.67
N THR A 75 3.27 5.15 22.98
CA THR A 75 2.98 6.41 23.65
C THR A 75 3.51 6.32 25.07
N LEU A 76 4.71 6.87 25.31
CA LEU A 76 5.19 7.05 26.69
C LEU A 76 4.24 8.04 27.39
N PRO A 77 3.73 7.73 28.60
CA PRO A 77 2.92 8.68 29.35
C PRO A 77 3.73 9.95 29.63
N ALA A 78 3.07 11.11 29.52
CA ALA A 78 3.67 12.38 29.92
C ALA A 78 3.94 12.37 31.44
N ASN A 79 5.17 12.71 31.83
CA ASN A 79 5.56 12.93 33.23
C ASN A 79 4.86 14.16 33.82
#